data_AF-A0A6P7H7Q9-F1
#
_entry.id   AF-A0A6P7H7Q9-F1
#
_cell.length_a   1.000
_cell.length_b   1.000
_cell.length_c   1.000
_cell.angle_alpha   90.00
_cell.angle_beta   90.00
_cell.angle_gamma   90.00
#
_symmetry.space_group_name_H-M   'P 1'
#
loop_
_entity.id
_entity.type
_entity.pdbx_description
1 polymer ?
#
loop_
_entity_poly.entity_id
_entity_poly.type
_entity_poly.pdbx_seq_one_letter_code
_entity_poly.pdbx_strand_id
1 'polypeptide(L)'
;MEETNGENQSKKFNRTVFDHFEHLISANEKNRIKGSLNILKHFNTVQEKDIEVNHALTRIIRGLGSSTNIPRTGFYTILVALLNFRNDISLSQIFDLMEKHLHKAGSNAKSENADILTGQVLACGAIVRSILWSKTTHEEKLKIVECILTASKERTYQGLLAFEFITNIFEKVEDKDFYALCPLLKDEVSKPLENYTLDSLYLLYNMKKKYPQLPKKLKSVIVYPEVLSEENIGKLCRILMIIPKLSSLQHPVYDIISIEAATSSNLNHFLEELDWYLDIPNRNKLLVATKIYTILLEKLEDVSVVPNILTKNFVHQMLNHFKTLKGKDQDVEFKQSINKFFEQLLEKLKPEDVNSKIKIAVLKKLLFSPGTFIFEKITHSKVVQNITWSLNVDGVKKLVAVYR
;
A
#
# COMPACT_ATOMS: atom_id res chain seq x y z
N MET A 1 46.70 -3.11 43.17
CA MET A 1 46.10 -4.26 42.44
C MET A 1 44.60 -4.04 42.20
N GLU A 2 44.16 -2.83 41.83
CA GLU A 2 42.72 -2.53 41.64
C GLU A 2 42.35 -2.07 40.21
N GLU A 3 43.29 -1.93 39.28
CA GLU A 3 43.00 -1.46 37.92
C GLU A 3 42.57 -2.55 36.93
N THR A 4 42.74 -3.85 37.25
CA THR A 4 42.47 -4.96 36.31
C THR A 4 41.03 -5.49 36.32
N ASN A 5 40.20 -5.12 37.31
CA ASN A 5 38.81 -5.60 37.41
C ASN A 5 37.81 -4.76 36.59
N GLY A 6 38.09 -3.47 36.36
CA GLY A 6 37.23 -2.59 35.57
C GLY A 6 37.24 -2.90 34.07
N GLU A 7 38.42 -3.18 33.49
CA GLU A 7 38.57 -3.49 32.06
C GLU A 7 37.96 -4.84 31.65
N ASN A 8 38.00 -5.84 32.54
CA ASN A 8 37.42 -7.15 32.26
C ASN A 8 35.89 -7.16 32.40
N GLN A 9 35.32 -6.32 33.27
CA GLN A 9 33.86 -6.14 33.33
C GLN A 9 33.34 -5.35 32.13
N SER A 10 34.00 -4.28 31.69
CA SER A 10 33.56 -3.52 30.48
C SER A 10 33.68 -4.36 29.20
N LYS A 11 34.71 -5.20 29.06
CA LYS A 11 34.84 -6.15 27.93
C LYS A 11 33.78 -7.26 27.93
N LYS A 12 33.38 -7.74 29.10
CA LYS A 12 32.35 -8.79 29.23
C LYS A 12 30.94 -8.22 29.02
N PHE A 13 30.68 -6.99 29.47
CA PHE A 13 29.44 -6.25 29.21
C PHE A 13 29.28 -5.85 27.73
N ASN A 14 30.39 -5.47 27.07
CA ASN A 14 30.41 -5.18 25.64
C ASN A 14 29.92 -6.36 24.79
N ARG A 15 30.30 -7.61 25.13
CA ARG A 15 29.81 -8.79 24.40
C ARG A 15 28.29 -8.97 24.53
N THR A 16 27.74 -8.78 25.73
CA THR A 16 26.32 -9.08 26.00
C THR A 16 25.32 -8.18 25.25
N VAL A 17 25.68 -6.94 24.92
CA VAL A 17 24.79 -6.03 24.20
C VAL A 17 24.71 -6.38 22.72
N PHE A 18 25.86 -6.74 22.13
CA PHE A 18 25.92 -7.16 20.73
C PHE A 18 25.26 -8.53 20.50
N ASP A 19 25.23 -9.40 21.52
CA ASP A 19 24.48 -10.65 21.46
C ASP A 19 22.97 -10.40 21.25
N HIS A 20 22.42 -9.31 21.82
CA HIS A 20 21.02 -8.96 21.64
C HIS A 20 20.67 -8.49 20.23
N PHE A 21 21.65 -8.09 19.41
CA PHE A 21 21.41 -7.75 18.01
C PHE A 21 21.00 -8.97 17.17
N GLU A 22 21.41 -10.18 17.55
CA GLU A 22 20.98 -11.40 16.87
C GLU A 22 19.47 -11.64 17.05
N HIS A 23 18.89 -11.15 18.14
CA HIS A 23 17.45 -11.24 18.35
C HIS A 23 16.66 -10.32 17.42
N LEU A 24 17.24 -9.21 16.94
CA LEU A 24 16.56 -8.29 16.02
C LEU A 24 16.24 -8.92 14.67
N ILE A 25 17.02 -9.93 14.26
CA ILE A 25 16.81 -10.67 13.01
C ILE A 25 15.97 -11.93 13.18
N SER A 26 15.45 -12.20 14.39
CA SER A 26 14.60 -13.35 14.66
C SER A 26 13.26 -13.23 13.91
N ALA A 27 12.78 -14.32 13.31
CA ALA A 27 11.43 -14.37 12.73
C ALA A 27 10.33 -14.21 13.79
N ASN A 28 10.61 -14.57 15.05
CA ASN A 28 9.68 -14.42 16.16
C ASN A 28 9.68 -12.97 16.68
N GLU A 29 8.53 -12.31 16.61
CA GLU A 29 8.35 -10.93 17.05
C GLU A 29 8.68 -10.72 18.53
N LYS A 30 8.28 -11.66 19.41
CA LYS A 30 8.57 -11.55 20.86
C LYS A 30 10.07 -11.54 21.13
N ASN A 31 10.84 -12.31 20.35
CA ASN A 31 12.30 -12.30 20.46
C ASN A 31 12.88 -10.96 20.00
N ARG A 32 12.39 -10.40 18.88
CA ARG A 32 12.82 -9.07 18.40
C ARG A 32 12.54 -7.97 19.43
N ILE A 33 11.35 -7.98 20.03
CA ILE A 33 10.96 -7.03 21.08
C ILE A 33 11.87 -7.19 22.31
N LYS A 34 12.07 -8.42 22.79
CA LYS A 34 12.96 -8.69 23.94
C LYS A 34 14.39 -8.21 23.69
N GLY A 35 14.94 -8.49 22.51
CA GLY A 35 16.26 -7.99 22.10
C GLY A 35 16.32 -6.47 22.10
N SER A 36 15.31 -5.82 21.52
CA SER A 36 15.20 -4.36 21.49
C SER A 36 15.18 -3.74 22.89
N LEU A 37 14.38 -4.30 23.81
CA LEU A 37 14.29 -3.83 25.19
C LEU A 37 15.61 -3.96 25.93
N ASN A 38 16.35 -5.06 25.74
CA ASN A 38 17.64 -5.25 26.39
C ASN A 38 18.69 -4.27 25.86
N ILE A 39 18.69 -4.01 24.55
CA ILE A 39 19.56 -2.99 23.93
C ILE A 39 19.25 -1.59 24.51
N LEU A 40 17.97 -1.22 24.61
CA LEU A 40 17.57 0.07 25.19
C LEU A 40 17.94 0.21 26.66
N LYS A 41 17.74 -0.85 27.46
CA LYS A 41 18.16 -0.88 28.87
C LYS A 41 19.65 -0.62 29.02
N HIS A 42 20.47 -1.21 28.15
CA HIS A 42 21.90 -0.93 28.13
C HIS A 42 22.18 0.54 27.83
N PHE A 43 21.56 1.10 26.79
CA PHE A 43 21.79 2.52 26.44
C PHE A 43 21.30 3.51 27.49
N ASN A 44 20.39 3.13 28.38
CA ASN A 44 20.04 3.96 29.54
C ASN A 44 21.16 4.06 30.59
N THR A 45 22.04 3.06 30.65
CA THR A 45 23.14 3.03 31.62
C THR A 45 24.42 3.69 31.09
N VAL A 46 24.43 4.04 29.81
CA VAL A 46 25.60 4.51 29.07
C VAL A 46 25.49 6.01 28.77
N GLN A 47 26.58 6.76 28.91
CA GLN A 47 26.61 8.21 28.73
C GLN A 47 26.35 8.64 27.26
N GLU A 48 25.98 9.91 27.06
CA GLU A 48 25.57 10.46 25.75
C GLU A 48 26.61 10.36 24.63
N LYS A 49 27.90 10.44 24.94
CA LYS A 49 28.97 10.43 23.93
C LYS A 49 29.74 9.11 23.86
N ASP A 50 29.12 8.03 24.31
CA ASP A 50 29.81 6.74 24.36
C ASP A 50 30.05 6.17 22.95
N ILE A 51 31.26 5.64 22.75
CA ILE A 51 31.68 4.90 21.57
C ILE A 51 30.73 3.71 21.33
N GLU A 52 30.22 3.09 22.39
CA GLU A 52 29.28 1.97 22.31
C GLU A 52 27.96 2.37 21.65
N VAL A 53 27.42 3.56 21.98
CA VAL A 53 26.18 4.09 21.39
C VAL A 53 26.39 4.36 19.91
N ASN A 54 27.52 4.98 19.54
CA ASN A 54 27.89 5.22 18.15
C ASN A 54 28.06 3.91 17.35
N HIS A 55 28.71 2.91 17.94
CA HIS A 55 28.90 1.61 17.30
C HIS A 55 27.58 0.86 17.12
N ALA A 56 26.70 0.90 18.12
CA ALA A 56 25.38 0.34 18.01
C ALA A 56 24.52 1.06 16.97
N LEU A 57 24.50 2.40 16.98
CA LEU A 57 23.77 3.20 16.00
C LEU A 57 24.25 2.90 14.58
N THR A 58 25.56 2.76 14.39
CA THR A 58 26.16 2.31 13.12
C THR A 58 25.61 0.95 12.68
N ARG A 59 25.55 -0.03 13.60
CA ARG A 59 25.02 -1.36 13.30
C ARG A 59 23.52 -1.33 12.97
N ILE A 60 22.76 -0.48 13.67
CA ILE A 60 21.33 -0.27 13.41
C ILE A 60 21.11 0.31 12.02
N ILE A 61 21.79 1.43 11.68
CA ILE A 61 21.67 2.10 10.38
C ILE A 61 22.04 1.15 9.24
N ARG A 62 23.17 0.44 9.35
CA ARG A 62 23.55 -0.57 8.34
C ARG A 62 22.50 -1.68 8.20
N GLY A 63 21.92 -2.11 9.32
CA GLY A 63 20.89 -3.15 9.36
C GLY A 63 19.60 -2.80 8.61
N LEU A 64 19.29 -1.52 8.43
CA LEU A 64 18.14 -1.08 7.62
C LEU A 64 18.29 -1.44 6.14
N GLY A 65 19.52 -1.55 5.65
CA GLY A 65 19.85 -2.00 4.29
C GLY A 65 19.89 -3.52 4.11
N SER A 66 19.36 -4.30 5.06
CA SER A 66 19.30 -5.77 4.92
C SER A 66 18.43 -6.20 3.74
N SER A 67 18.66 -7.37 3.15
CA SER A 67 17.92 -7.85 1.97
C SER A 67 16.50 -8.40 2.23
N THR A 68 16.14 -8.61 3.50
CA THR A 68 14.85 -9.20 3.89
C THR A 68 14.09 -8.33 4.88
N ASN A 69 12.76 -8.45 4.88
CA ASN A 69 11.89 -7.61 5.72
C ASN A 69 12.03 -7.89 7.22
N ILE A 70 12.41 -9.10 7.63
CA ILE A 70 12.51 -9.47 9.06
C ILE A 70 13.61 -8.65 9.76
N PRO A 71 14.89 -8.68 9.30
CA PRO A 71 15.93 -7.79 9.82
C PRO A 71 15.55 -6.31 9.73
N ARG A 72 15.04 -5.85 8.57
CA ARG A 72 14.61 -4.46 8.38
C ARG A 72 13.63 -4.02 9.47
N THR A 73 12.64 -4.85 9.76
CA THR A 73 11.64 -4.59 10.80
C THR A 73 12.30 -4.47 12.17
N GLY A 74 13.20 -5.40 12.52
CA GLY A 74 13.92 -5.36 13.80
C GLY A 74 14.76 -4.10 13.96
N PHE A 75 15.61 -3.80 12.97
CA PHE A 75 16.48 -2.62 12.98
C PHE A 75 15.71 -1.30 12.94
N TYR A 76 14.64 -1.22 12.15
CA TYR A 76 13.76 -0.06 12.11
C TYR A 76 13.08 0.18 13.47
N THR A 77 12.57 -0.88 14.09
CA THR A 77 11.88 -0.81 15.38
C THR A 77 12.80 -0.29 16.49
N ILE A 78 14.02 -0.84 16.60
CA ILE A 78 14.98 -0.36 17.60
C ILE A 78 15.45 1.06 17.30
N LEU A 79 15.61 1.46 16.04
CA LEU A 79 15.98 2.84 15.70
C LEU A 79 14.91 3.84 16.15
N VAL A 80 13.64 3.57 15.82
CA VAL A 80 12.52 4.40 16.29
C VAL A 80 12.50 4.49 17.81
N ALA A 81 12.64 3.37 18.50
CA ALA A 81 12.65 3.34 19.96
C ALA A 81 13.84 4.11 20.55
N LEU A 82 15.03 3.95 19.97
CA LEU A 82 16.25 4.64 20.39
C LEU A 82 16.12 6.15 20.22
N LEU A 83 15.62 6.63 19.08
CA LEU A 83 15.41 8.06 18.81
C LEU A 83 14.33 8.68 19.69
N ASN A 84 13.39 7.88 20.21
CA ASN A 84 12.41 8.31 21.20
C ASN A 84 12.97 8.34 22.63
N PHE A 85 13.99 7.53 22.90
CA PHE A 85 14.57 7.37 24.23
C PHE A 85 15.75 8.32 24.49
N ARG A 86 16.53 8.61 23.44
CA ARG A 86 17.75 9.43 23.51
C ARG A 86 17.55 10.78 22.85
N ASN A 87 17.95 11.85 23.55
CA ASN A 87 17.79 13.23 23.11
C ASN A 87 19.05 13.84 22.46
N ASP A 88 20.18 13.17 22.61
CA ASP A 88 21.52 13.54 22.16
C ASP A 88 21.84 13.09 20.73
N ILE A 89 21.07 12.16 20.17
CA ILE A 89 21.24 11.73 18.78
C ILE A 89 20.67 12.82 17.87
N SER A 90 21.55 13.44 17.07
CA SER A 90 21.18 14.51 16.14
C SER A 90 20.79 13.97 14.76
N LEU A 91 20.10 14.79 13.97
CA LEU A 91 19.82 14.47 12.58
C LEU A 91 21.11 14.33 11.75
N SER A 92 22.08 15.21 11.97
CA SER A 92 23.38 15.17 11.26
C SER A 92 24.07 13.83 11.46
N GLN A 93 24.11 13.33 12.70
CA GLN A 93 24.73 12.04 13.02
C GLN A 93 24.07 10.88 12.27
N ILE A 94 22.74 10.89 12.12
CA ILE A 94 22.03 9.87 11.34
C ILE A 94 22.37 9.96 9.86
N PHE A 95 22.37 11.16 9.29
CA PHE A 95 22.70 11.37 7.88
C PHE A 95 24.17 11.01 7.57
N ASP A 96 25.10 11.33 8.46
CA ASP A 96 26.52 10.98 8.31
C ASP A 96 26.70 9.45 8.30
N LEU A 97 25.98 8.74 9.18
CA LEU A 97 25.98 7.27 9.19
C LEU A 97 25.30 6.67 7.96
N MET A 98 24.22 7.28 7.46
CA MET A 98 23.58 6.87 6.21
C MET A 98 24.53 7.04 5.03
N GLU A 99 25.20 8.17 4.91
CA GLU A 99 26.17 8.42 3.84
C GLU A 99 27.34 7.42 3.92
N LYS A 100 27.83 7.12 5.13
CA LYS A 100 28.93 6.17 5.31
C LYS A 100 28.54 4.72 5.04
N HIS A 101 27.34 4.29 5.44
CA HIS A 101 26.98 2.86 5.49
C HIS A 101 25.87 2.45 4.53
N LEU A 102 25.14 3.40 3.96
CA LEU A 102 24.07 3.22 3.00
C LEU A 102 24.35 4.06 1.74
N HIS A 103 25.60 4.06 1.25
CA HIS A 103 25.94 4.65 -0.04
C HIS A 103 25.87 3.59 -1.14
N LYS A 104 25.37 4.02 -2.30
CA LYS A 104 25.42 3.21 -3.51
C LYS A 104 26.83 3.26 -4.10
N ALA A 105 27.29 2.15 -4.65
CA ALA A 105 28.44 2.13 -5.54
C ALA A 105 28.02 1.55 -6.90
N GLY A 106 28.65 2.04 -7.98
CA GLY A 106 28.38 1.56 -9.35
C GLY A 106 28.70 0.07 -9.56
N SER A 107 29.56 -0.49 -8.69
CA SER A 107 29.90 -1.91 -8.63
C SER A 107 28.86 -2.79 -7.96
N ASN A 108 27.90 -2.21 -7.21
CA ASN A 108 26.94 -2.99 -6.43
C ASN A 108 25.89 -3.65 -7.34
N ALA A 109 25.37 -4.79 -6.90
CA ALA A 109 24.27 -5.44 -7.60
C ALA A 109 23.02 -4.54 -7.60
N LYS A 110 22.16 -4.66 -8.62
CA LYS A 110 20.92 -3.86 -8.70
C LYS A 110 19.99 -4.07 -7.50
N SER A 111 19.94 -5.28 -6.95
CA SER A 111 19.17 -5.64 -5.76
C SER A 111 19.77 -5.02 -4.49
N GLU A 112 21.09 -5.08 -4.34
CA GLU A 112 21.80 -4.47 -3.21
C GLU A 112 21.60 -2.95 -3.17
N ASN A 113 21.71 -2.28 -4.33
CA ASN A 113 21.38 -0.86 -4.42
C ASN A 113 19.93 -0.57 -4.02
N ALA A 114 18.99 -1.47 -4.32
CA ALA A 114 17.60 -1.29 -3.88
C ALA A 114 17.42 -1.52 -2.36
N ASP A 115 18.20 -2.42 -1.77
CA ASP A 115 18.20 -2.64 -0.33
C ASP A 115 18.78 -1.42 0.41
N ILE A 116 19.86 -0.83 -0.12
CA ILE A 116 20.46 0.42 0.37
C ILE A 116 19.44 1.56 0.34
N LEU A 117 18.75 1.76 -0.80
CA LEU A 117 17.73 2.80 -0.93
C LEU A 117 16.55 2.59 0.03
N THR A 118 16.10 1.33 0.21
CA THR A 118 15.12 1.01 1.26
C THR A 118 15.64 1.40 2.64
N GLY A 119 16.90 1.11 2.94
CA GLY A 119 17.53 1.48 4.21
C GLY A 119 17.50 2.99 4.45
N GLN A 120 17.76 3.80 3.42
CA GLN A 120 17.70 5.26 3.51
C GLN A 120 16.27 5.76 3.80
N VAL A 121 15.28 5.21 3.10
CA VAL A 121 13.86 5.53 3.34
C VAL A 121 13.44 5.13 4.75
N LEU A 122 13.86 3.96 5.23
CA LEU A 122 13.57 3.49 6.59
C LEU A 122 14.24 4.36 7.65
N ALA A 123 15.47 4.83 7.43
CA ALA A 123 16.16 5.72 8.37
C ALA A 123 15.41 7.06 8.50
N CYS A 124 15.06 7.67 7.36
CA CYS A 124 14.21 8.86 7.32
C CYS A 124 12.85 8.62 7.98
N GLY A 125 12.22 7.48 7.69
CA GLY A 125 10.97 7.07 8.30
C GLY A 125 11.06 6.84 9.81
N ALA A 126 12.22 6.47 10.33
CA ALA A 126 12.43 6.30 11.76
C ALA A 126 12.50 7.66 12.47
N ILE A 127 13.18 8.62 11.84
CA ILE A 127 13.19 10.02 12.29
C ILE A 127 11.76 10.54 12.36
N VAL A 128 10.99 10.43 11.27
CA VAL A 128 9.59 10.89 11.16
C VAL A 128 8.68 10.28 12.23
N ARG A 129 8.93 9.03 12.67
CA ARG A 129 8.15 8.33 13.69
C ARG A 129 8.69 8.48 15.12
N SER A 130 9.67 9.35 15.35
CA SER A 130 10.27 9.58 16.67
C SER A 130 10.13 11.02 17.14
N ILE A 131 10.42 11.28 18.42
CA ILE A 131 10.50 12.66 18.96
C ILE A 131 11.54 13.52 18.24
N LEU A 132 12.54 12.92 17.58
CA LEU A 132 13.54 13.67 16.82
C LEU A 132 12.88 14.53 15.73
N TRP A 133 11.81 14.04 15.09
CA TRP A 133 11.02 14.82 14.13
C TRP A 133 10.48 16.13 14.71
N SER A 134 10.09 16.15 15.98
CA SER A 134 9.54 17.36 16.60
C SER A 134 10.62 18.41 16.88
N LYS A 135 11.89 18.01 16.86
CA LYS A 135 13.05 18.87 17.07
C LYS A 135 13.70 19.30 15.75
N THR A 136 13.29 18.76 14.62
CA THR A 136 13.87 19.12 13.33
C THR A 136 13.42 20.51 12.89
N THR A 137 14.39 21.27 12.40
CA THR A 137 14.17 22.56 11.75
C THR A 137 13.44 22.38 10.42
N HIS A 138 12.99 23.50 9.85
CA HIS A 138 12.34 23.51 8.55
C HIS A 138 13.23 22.92 7.44
N GLU A 139 14.49 23.34 7.37
CA GLU A 139 15.46 22.89 6.36
C GLU A 139 15.76 21.39 6.48
N GLU A 140 15.83 20.90 7.72
CA GLU A 140 16.03 19.49 8.01
C GLU A 140 14.84 18.63 7.55
N LYS A 141 13.60 19.12 7.71
CA LYS A 141 12.41 18.44 7.18
C LYS A 141 12.44 18.35 5.66
N LEU A 142 12.90 19.40 4.97
CA LEU A 142 13.10 19.37 3.52
C LEU A 142 14.14 18.31 3.13
N LYS A 143 15.27 18.27 3.83
CA LYS A 143 16.34 17.26 3.60
C LYS A 143 15.85 15.83 3.77
N ILE A 144 15.01 15.57 4.78
CA ILE A 144 14.39 14.25 5.00
C ILE A 144 13.50 13.87 3.80
N VAL A 145 12.63 14.77 3.35
CA VAL A 145 11.73 14.48 2.22
C VAL A 145 12.48 14.33 0.91
N GLU A 146 13.49 15.16 0.65
CA GLU A 146 14.35 15.05 -0.52
C GLU A 146 15.09 13.70 -0.56
N CYS A 147 15.60 13.24 0.58
CA CYS A 147 16.23 11.92 0.69
C CYS A 147 15.24 10.80 0.35
N ILE A 148 14.03 10.84 0.90
CA ILE A 148 12.98 9.85 0.60
C ILE A 148 12.62 9.85 -0.90
N LEU A 149 12.41 11.03 -1.49
CA LEU A 149 12.04 11.17 -2.91
C LEU A 149 13.16 10.72 -3.84
N THR A 150 14.41 11.04 -3.52
CA THR A 150 15.57 10.61 -4.31
C THR A 150 15.67 9.09 -4.31
N ALA A 151 15.53 8.47 -3.14
CA ALA A 151 15.56 7.03 -3.01
C ALA A 151 14.39 6.33 -3.71
N SER A 152 13.19 6.94 -3.70
CA SER A 152 12.01 6.34 -4.35
C SER A 152 12.07 6.37 -5.88
N LYS A 153 12.65 7.42 -6.47
CA LYS A 153 12.71 7.60 -7.93
C LYS A 153 13.61 6.59 -8.64
N GLU A 154 14.63 6.07 -7.96
CA GLU A 154 15.58 5.12 -8.58
C GLU A 154 15.06 3.68 -8.69
N ARG A 155 14.08 3.30 -7.87
CA ARG A 155 13.49 1.94 -7.85
C ARG A 155 11.98 2.00 -7.57
N THR A 156 11.21 2.07 -8.65
CA THR A 156 9.74 2.20 -8.66
C THR A 156 8.99 1.13 -7.85
N TYR A 157 9.53 -0.09 -7.68
CA TYR A 157 8.83 -1.16 -6.96
C TYR A 157 8.86 -1.03 -5.42
N GLN A 158 9.60 -0.07 -4.88
CA GLN A 158 9.61 0.29 -3.46
C GLN A 158 8.91 1.64 -3.19
N GLY A 159 8.29 2.23 -4.22
CA GLY A 159 7.63 3.53 -4.16
C GLY A 159 6.66 3.64 -2.98
N LEU A 160 5.76 2.67 -2.82
CA LEU A 160 4.73 2.72 -1.77
C LEU A 160 5.29 3.00 -0.37
N LEU A 161 6.40 2.37 0.04
CA LEU A 161 7.00 2.62 1.36
C LEU A 161 7.44 4.09 1.52
N ALA A 162 8.08 4.64 0.50
CA ALA A 162 8.53 6.03 0.51
C ALA A 162 7.35 7.00 0.56
N PHE A 163 6.34 6.77 -0.28
CA PHE A 163 5.16 7.63 -0.34
C PHE A 163 4.27 7.49 0.91
N GLU A 164 4.23 6.33 1.57
CA GLU A 164 3.62 6.21 2.90
C GLU A 164 4.30 7.14 3.92
N PHE A 165 5.63 7.19 3.96
CA PHE A 165 6.31 8.13 4.86
C PHE A 165 6.03 9.58 4.50
N ILE A 166 6.01 9.94 3.22
CA ILE A 166 5.68 11.31 2.77
C ILE A 166 4.25 11.69 3.18
N THR A 167 3.28 10.80 3.02
CA THR A 167 1.89 11.11 3.42
C THR A 167 1.76 11.21 4.95
N ASN A 168 2.48 10.37 5.71
CA ASN A 168 2.58 10.50 7.17
C ASN A 168 3.21 11.85 7.59
N ILE A 169 4.19 12.36 6.85
CA ILE A 169 4.76 13.70 7.09
C ILE A 169 3.70 14.77 6.91
N PHE A 170 2.86 14.67 5.87
CA PHE A 170 1.79 15.65 5.65
C PHE A 170 0.81 15.72 6.82
N GLU A 171 0.50 14.62 7.48
CA GLU A 171 -0.37 14.64 8.66
C GLU A 171 0.29 15.34 9.87
N LYS A 172 1.62 15.44 9.90
CA LYS A 172 2.39 15.99 11.04
C LYS A 172 2.90 17.42 10.86
N VAL A 173 2.98 17.92 9.63
CA VAL A 173 3.53 19.26 9.35
C VAL A 173 2.47 20.35 9.44
N GLU A 174 2.86 21.51 9.93
CA GLU A 174 2.07 22.74 9.83
C GLU A 174 2.03 23.26 8.38
N ASP A 175 1.12 24.20 8.11
CA ASP A 175 0.94 24.82 6.80
C ASP A 175 2.24 25.36 6.20
N LYS A 176 3.06 26.05 7.00
CA LYS A 176 4.32 26.64 6.55
C LYS A 176 5.27 25.57 5.99
N ASP A 177 5.44 24.48 6.72
CA ASP A 177 6.29 23.35 6.32
C ASP A 177 5.70 22.63 5.10
N PHE A 178 4.38 22.41 5.09
CA PHE A 178 3.70 21.83 3.94
C PHE A 178 3.93 22.64 2.65
N TYR A 179 3.83 23.97 2.71
CA TYR A 179 4.04 24.83 1.55
C TYR A 179 5.46 24.74 1.00
N ALA A 180 6.47 24.60 1.86
CA ALA A 180 7.85 24.46 1.42
C ALA A 180 8.18 23.07 0.87
N LEU A 181 7.44 22.04 1.29
CA LEU A 181 7.57 20.69 0.74
C LEU A 181 6.95 20.56 -0.67
N CYS A 182 5.91 21.34 -0.98
CA CYS A 182 5.18 21.27 -2.25
C CYS A 182 6.08 21.39 -3.51
N PRO A 183 7.07 22.30 -3.59
CA PRO A 183 8.02 22.34 -4.70
C PRO A 183 8.75 21.03 -4.97
N LEU A 184 9.15 20.28 -3.93
CA LEU A 184 9.85 18.99 -4.09
C LEU A 184 8.96 17.90 -4.70
N LEU A 185 7.65 18.04 -4.52
CA LEU A 185 6.63 17.07 -4.89
C LEU A 185 5.97 17.40 -6.22
N LYS A 186 6.20 18.60 -6.75
CA LYS A 186 5.58 19.14 -7.96
C LYS A 186 5.64 18.14 -9.11
N ASP A 187 6.80 17.54 -9.34
CA ASP A 187 7.01 16.62 -10.47
C ASP A 187 6.19 15.33 -10.34
N GLU A 188 5.76 14.97 -9.12
CA GLU A 188 4.91 13.79 -8.90
C GLU A 188 3.43 14.09 -9.08
N VAL A 189 2.97 15.31 -8.78
CA VAL A 189 1.53 15.66 -8.76
C VAL A 189 1.11 16.70 -9.79
N SER A 190 2.03 17.25 -10.59
CA SER A 190 1.74 18.29 -11.60
C SER A 190 2.17 17.91 -13.02
N LYS A 191 2.61 16.66 -13.22
CA LYS A 191 2.86 16.11 -14.56
C LYS A 191 1.54 15.81 -15.30
N PRO A 192 1.56 15.50 -16.60
CA PRO A 192 0.38 14.95 -17.29
C PRO A 192 -0.05 13.61 -16.69
N LEU A 193 -1.36 13.35 -16.64
CA LEU A 193 -1.93 12.16 -15.97
C LEU A 193 -1.42 10.85 -16.58
N GLU A 194 -1.07 10.83 -17.87
CA GLU A 194 -0.52 9.68 -18.58
C GLU A 194 0.82 9.20 -18.01
N ASN A 195 1.53 10.08 -17.29
CA ASN A 195 2.82 9.81 -16.65
C ASN A 195 2.69 9.52 -15.14
N TYR A 196 1.46 9.39 -14.63
CA TYR A 196 1.23 9.06 -13.22
C TYR A 196 1.52 7.59 -12.96
N THR A 197 1.91 7.32 -11.72
CA THR A 197 2.00 5.98 -11.15
C THR A 197 0.95 5.82 -10.06
N LEU A 198 0.80 4.61 -9.52
CA LEU A 198 0.00 4.37 -8.32
C LEU A 198 0.44 5.29 -7.17
N ASP A 199 1.75 5.50 -7.02
CA ASP A 199 2.34 6.37 -6.00
C ASP A 199 1.99 7.86 -6.23
N SER A 200 2.07 8.34 -7.48
CA SER A 200 1.70 9.72 -7.83
C SER A 200 0.22 9.99 -7.53
N LEU A 201 -0.67 9.04 -7.85
CA LEU A 201 -2.08 9.12 -7.50
C LEU A 201 -2.26 9.14 -5.98
N TYR A 202 -1.63 8.21 -5.26
CA TYR A 202 -1.74 8.16 -3.79
C TYR A 202 -1.25 9.44 -3.12
N LEU A 203 -0.14 10.02 -3.59
CA LEU A 203 0.34 11.31 -3.13
C LEU A 203 -0.71 12.40 -3.38
N LEU A 204 -1.20 12.52 -4.63
CA LEU A 204 -2.22 13.50 -5.02
C LEU A 204 -3.45 13.43 -4.10
N TYR A 205 -3.99 12.24 -3.90
CA TYR A 205 -5.19 12.06 -3.07
C TYR A 205 -4.96 12.38 -1.59
N ASN A 206 -3.79 12.06 -1.03
CA ASN A 206 -3.46 12.44 0.34
C ASN A 206 -3.27 13.95 0.48
N MET A 207 -2.70 14.61 -0.54
CA MET A 207 -2.63 16.08 -0.56
C MET A 207 -4.03 16.70 -0.63
N LYS A 208 -4.91 16.19 -1.50
CA LYS A 208 -6.33 16.62 -1.61
C LYS A 208 -7.11 16.36 -0.32
N LYS A 209 -6.81 15.27 0.40
CA LYS A 209 -7.42 14.98 1.72
C LYS A 209 -7.06 16.06 2.75
N LYS A 210 -5.80 16.50 2.81
CA LYS A 210 -5.37 17.56 3.72
C LYS A 210 -5.85 18.95 3.29
N TYR A 211 -5.77 19.24 1.99
CA TYR A 211 -6.22 20.50 1.38
C TYR A 211 -7.14 20.21 0.20
N PRO A 212 -8.46 20.07 0.44
CA PRO A 212 -9.43 19.82 -0.63
C PRO A 212 -9.39 20.88 -1.73
N GLN A 213 -9.06 22.12 -1.35
CA GLN A 213 -8.74 23.21 -2.26
C GLN A 213 -7.33 23.71 -1.99
N LEU A 214 -6.53 23.85 -3.05
CA LEU A 214 -5.18 24.38 -2.93
C LEU A 214 -5.20 25.85 -2.46
N PRO A 215 -4.46 26.19 -1.40
CA PRO A 215 -4.23 27.57 -0.99
C PRO A 215 -3.65 28.39 -2.14
N LYS A 216 -3.97 29.69 -2.21
CA LYS A 216 -3.55 30.60 -3.30
C LYS A 216 -2.04 30.52 -3.60
N LYS A 217 -1.21 30.39 -2.55
CA LYS A 217 0.25 30.27 -2.65
C LYS A 217 0.73 29.01 -3.39
N LEU A 218 -0.06 27.95 -3.41
CA LEU A 218 0.29 26.67 -4.04
C LEU A 218 -0.27 26.52 -5.45
N LYS A 219 -1.24 27.35 -5.88
CA LYS A 219 -1.85 27.23 -7.21
C LYS A 219 -0.87 27.43 -8.37
N SER A 220 0.25 28.12 -8.14
CA SER A 220 1.34 28.27 -9.12
C SER A 220 2.33 27.10 -9.12
N VAL A 221 2.28 26.24 -8.10
CA VAL A 221 3.24 25.14 -7.89
C VAL A 221 2.58 23.80 -8.22
N ILE A 222 1.34 23.59 -7.77
CA ILE A 222 0.61 22.33 -7.86
C ILE A 222 -0.69 22.53 -8.63
N VAL A 223 -1.02 21.56 -9.47
CA VAL A 223 -2.31 21.45 -10.16
C VAL A 223 -2.95 20.13 -9.77
N TYR A 224 -4.19 20.15 -9.26
CA TYR A 224 -4.95 18.93 -9.05
C TYR A 224 -5.73 18.58 -10.32
N PRO A 225 -5.40 17.47 -11.01
CA PRO A 225 -6.22 17.02 -12.12
C PRO A 225 -7.56 16.48 -11.60
N GLU A 226 -8.61 16.63 -12.40
CA GLU A 226 -9.86 15.92 -12.19
C GLU A 226 -9.71 14.48 -12.71
N VAL A 227 -9.32 13.58 -11.81
CA VAL A 227 -8.90 12.20 -12.14
C VAL A 227 -10.06 11.37 -12.71
N LEU A 228 -11.27 11.52 -12.17
CA LEU A 228 -12.48 10.79 -12.59
C LEU A 228 -13.39 11.61 -13.52
N SER A 229 -12.81 12.31 -14.49
CA SER A 229 -13.52 12.98 -15.58
C SER A 229 -13.55 12.12 -16.85
N GLU A 230 -14.51 12.38 -17.75
CA GLU A 230 -14.64 11.65 -19.03
C GLU A 230 -13.33 11.64 -19.84
N GLU A 231 -12.57 12.73 -19.84
CA GLU A 231 -11.28 12.81 -20.56
C GLU A 231 -10.17 11.95 -19.92
N ASN A 232 -10.24 11.73 -18.61
CA ASN A 232 -9.13 11.17 -17.83
C ASN A 232 -9.34 9.72 -17.41
N ILE A 233 -10.56 9.19 -17.46
CA ILE A 233 -10.87 7.82 -17.02
C ILE A 233 -10.04 6.77 -17.75
N GLY A 234 -9.89 6.84 -19.07
CA GLY A 234 -9.05 5.89 -19.81
C GLY A 234 -7.59 5.89 -19.34
N LYS A 235 -7.04 7.07 -19.01
CA LYS A 235 -5.68 7.24 -18.48
C LYS A 235 -5.56 6.68 -17.06
N LEU A 236 -6.58 6.93 -16.23
CA LEU A 236 -6.68 6.37 -14.88
C LEU A 236 -6.71 4.83 -14.91
N CYS A 237 -7.59 4.25 -15.72
CA CYS A 237 -7.73 2.80 -15.87
C CYS A 237 -6.42 2.16 -16.34
N ARG A 238 -5.66 2.82 -17.22
CA ARG A 238 -4.31 2.37 -17.61
C ARG A 238 -3.38 2.24 -16.41
N ILE A 239 -3.35 3.24 -15.53
CA ILE A 239 -2.46 3.25 -14.35
C ILE A 239 -2.85 2.12 -13.38
N LEU A 240 -4.15 1.90 -13.18
CA LEU A 240 -4.66 0.85 -12.30
C LEU A 240 -4.43 -0.55 -12.87
N MET A 241 -4.68 -0.75 -14.16
CA MET A 241 -4.68 -2.09 -14.78
C MET A 241 -3.27 -2.59 -15.16
N ILE A 242 -2.30 -1.68 -15.36
CA ILE A 242 -0.93 -2.03 -15.74
C ILE A 242 -0.02 -1.98 -14.51
N ILE A 243 -0.07 -3.03 -13.69
CA ILE A 243 0.78 -3.16 -12.51
C ILE A 243 2.14 -3.81 -12.82
N PRO A 244 3.25 -3.35 -12.19
CA PRO A 244 4.57 -3.94 -12.39
C PRO A 244 4.71 -5.32 -11.72
N LYS A 245 3.98 -5.56 -10.63
CA LYS A 245 4.01 -6.80 -9.85
C LYS A 245 2.70 -6.98 -9.09
N LEU A 246 2.34 -8.22 -8.77
CA LEU A 246 1.07 -8.54 -8.11
C LEU A 246 0.94 -7.91 -6.71
N SER A 247 2.04 -7.76 -5.97
CA SER A 247 2.02 -7.06 -4.67
C SER A 247 1.61 -5.59 -4.76
N SER A 248 1.60 -4.99 -5.95
CA SER A 248 1.02 -3.66 -6.16
C SER A 248 -0.47 -3.63 -5.83
N LEU A 249 -1.18 -4.76 -5.85
CA LEU A 249 -2.58 -4.83 -5.41
C LEU A 249 -2.77 -4.42 -3.94
N GLN A 250 -1.72 -4.43 -3.12
CA GLN A 250 -1.77 -3.94 -1.74
C GLN A 250 -1.74 -2.41 -1.64
N HIS A 251 -1.54 -1.71 -2.75
CA HIS A 251 -1.47 -0.27 -2.77
C HIS A 251 -2.80 0.38 -2.32
N PRO A 252 -2.81 1.33 -1.37
CA PRO A 252 -4.03 1.93 -0.85
C PRO A 252 -4.85 2.71 -1.89
N VAL A 253 -4.22 3.12 -2.99
CA VAL A 253 -4.86 3.90 -4.05
C VAL A 253 -6.07 3.20 -4.68
N TYR A 254 -6.07 1.86 -4.72
CA TYR A 254 -7.23 1.11 -5.20
C TYR A 254 -8.47 1.37 -4.35
N ASP A 255 -8.31 1.44 -3.03
CA ASP A 255 -9.42 1.70 -2.11
C ASP A 255 -9.90 3.14 -2.30
N ILE A 256 -8.98 4.11 -2.36
CA ILE A 256 -9.28 5.54 -2.53
C ILE A 256 -10.06 5.80 -3.82
N ILE A 257 -9.56 5.32 -4.96
CA ILE A 257 -10.18 5.59 -6.27
C ILE A 257 -11.50 4.84 -6.39
N SER A 258 -11.59 3.59 -5.91
CA SER A 258 -12.84 2.84 -5.97
C SER A 258 -13.92 3.50 -5.13
N ILE A 259 -13.58 4.05 -3.96
CA ILE A 259 -14.52 4.82 -3.13
C ILE A 259 -15.02 6.06 -3.87
N GLU A 260 -14.12 6.86 -4.47
CA GLU A 260 -14.53 8.05 -5.21
C GLU A 260 -15.38 7.68 -6.44
N ALA A 261 -14.98 6.64 -7.18
CA ALA A 261 -15.71 6.13 -8.35
C ALA A 261 -17.11 5.61 -8.01
N ALA A 262 -17.30 4.99 -6.83
CA ALA A 262 -18.61 4.50 -6.38
C ALA A 262 -19.65 5.63 -6.23
N THR A 263 -19.20 6.88 -6.04
CA THR A 263 -20.06 8.07 -5.90
C THR A 263 -20.06 8.95 -7.15
N SER A 264 -19.30 8.58 -8.19
CA SER A 264 -19.14 9.40 -9.40
C SER A 264 -20.26 9.17 -10.41
N SER A 265 -20.68 10.24 -11.08
CA SER A 265 -21.57 10.15 -12.25
C SER A 265 -20.95 9.36 -13.41
N ASN A 266 -19.62 9.23 -13.44
CA ASN A 266 -18.88 8.57 -14.51
C ASN A 266 -18.60 7.09 -14.21
N LEU A 267 -19.25 6.50 -13.20
CA LEU A 267 -19.04 5.09 -12.82
C LEU A 267 -19.18 4.13 -14.01
N ASN A 268 -20.21 4.27 -14.85
CA ASN A 268 -20.42 3.36 -15.97
C ASN A 268 -19.27 3.44 -16.98
N HIS A 269 -18.79 4.65 -17.31
CA HIS A 269 -17.64 4.83 -18.19
C HIS A 269 -16.36 4.24 -17.57
N PHE A 270 -16.17 4.41 -16.26
CA PHE A 270 -15.06 3.77 -15.53
C PHE A 270 -15.10 2.24 -15.62
N LEU A 271 -16.28 1.63 -15.46
CA LEU A 271 -16.46 0.18 -15.60
C LEU A 271 -16.19 -0.31 -17.03
N GLU A 272 -16.66 0.42 -18.04
CA GLU A 272 -16.42 0.10 -19.46
C GLU A 272 -14.92 0.13 -19.78
N GLU A 273 -14.21 1.16 -19.32
CA GLU A 273 -12.77 1.31 -19.54
C GLU A 273 -11.97 0.22 -18.79
N LEU A 274 -12.36 -0.17 -17.58
CA LEU A 274 -11.75 -1.31 -16.89
C LEU A 274 -12.00 -2.63 -17.63
N ASP A 275 -13.23 -2.85 -18.12
CA ASP A 275 -13.60 -4.08 -18.84
C ASP A 275 -12.86 -4.21 -20.18
N TRP A 276 -12.54 -3.10 -20.82
CA TRP A 276 -11.73 -3.08 -22.04
C TRP A 276 -10.37 -3.76 -21.83
N TYR A 277 -9.71 -3.53 -20.68
CA TYR A 277 -8.43 -4.18 -20.36
C TYR A 277 -8.52 -5.70 -20.14
N LEU A 278 -9.73 -6.26 -20.03
CA LEU A 278 -10.01 -7.69 -19.83
C LEU A 278 -10.39 -8.42 -21.13
N ASP A 279 -10.32 -7.75 -22.29
CA ASP A 279 -10.59 -8.36 -23.60
C ASP A 279 -9.67 -9.58 -23.87
N ILE A 280 -8.40 -9.45 -23.50
CA ILE A 280 -7.37 -10.47 -23.61
C ILE A 280 -7.20 -11.14 -22.23
N PRO A 281 -7.22 -12.49 -22.16
CA PRO A 281 -7.03 -13.22 -20.91
C PRO A 281 -5.74 -12.83 -20.19
N ASN A 282 -5.87 -12.29 -18.97
CA ASN A 282 -4.74 -11.97 -18.11
C ASN A 282 -5.14 -12.08 -16.64
N ARG A 283 -4.55 -13.05 -15.92
CA ARG A 283 -4.85 -13.31 -14.50
C ARG A 283 -4.63 -12.07 -13.62
N ASN A 284 -3.55 -11.34 -13.82
CA ASN A 284 -3.21 -10.20 -12.95
C ASN A 284 -4.19 -9.05 -13.14
N LYS A 285 -4.54 -8.73 -14.39
CA LYS A 285 -5.58 -7.73 -14.69
C LYS A 285 -6.94 -8.15 -14.14
N LEU A 286 -7.28 -9.43 -14.25
CA LEU A 286 -8.51 -9.96 -13.67
C LEU A 286 -8.54 -9.81 -12.15
N LEU A 287 -7.42 -10.02 -11.45
CA LEU A 287 -7.32 -9.77 -10.01
C LEU A 287 -7.43 -8.28 -9.65
N VAL A 288 -6.84 -7.38 -10.46
CA VAL A 288 -7.00 -5.93 -10.30
C VAL A 288 -8.47 -5.54 -10.41
N ALA A 289 -9.14 -5.94 -11.50
CA ALA A 289 -10.56 -5.67 -11.70
C ALA A 289 -11.42 -6.26 -10.58
N THR A 290 -11.13 -7.50 -10.16
CA THR A 290 -11.84 -8.13 -9.03
C THR A 290 -11.71 -7.29 -7.76
N LYS A 291 -10.50 -6.79 -7.44
CA LYS A 291 -10.28 -5.95 -6.26
C LYS A 291 -11.11 -4.67 -6.35
N ILE A 292 -11.02 -3.94 -7.47
CA ILE A 292 -11.78 -2.69 -7.70
C ILE A 292 -13.28 -2.96 -7.59
N TYR A 293 -13.80 -3.95 -8.30
CA TYR A 293 -15.22 -4.28 -8.32
C TYR A 293 -15.75 -4.73 -6.96
N THR A 294 -14.94 -5.43 -6.17
CA THR A 294 -15.28 -5.79 -4.79
C THR A 294 -15.45 -4.55 -3.92
N ILE A 295 -14.53 -3.58 -4.02
CA ILE A 295 -14.62 -2.33 -3.26
C ILE A 295 -15.81 -1.48 -3.73
N LEU A 296 -16.05 -1.42 -5.05
CA LEU A 296 -17.23 -0.76 -5.59
C LEU A 296 -18.51 -1.35 -4.99
N LEU A 297 -18.68 -2.67 -4.97
CA LEU A 297 -19.85 -3.31 -4.36
C LEU A 297 -20.02 -2.97 -2.87
N GLU A 298 -18.91 -2.90 -2.13
CA GLU A 298 -18.92 -2.51 -0.71
C GLU A 298 -19.37 -1.06 -0.50
N LYS A 299 -19.05 -0.15 -1.43
CA LYS A 299 -19.17 1.31 -1.26
C LYS A 299 -20.28 1.97 -2.06
N LEU A 300 -20.84 1.28 -3.05
CA LEU A 300 -21.96 1.79 -3.83
C LEU A 300 -23.12 2.15 -2.93
N GLU A 301 -23.74 3.29 -3.15
CA GLU A 301 -25.00 3.64 -2.46
C GLU A 301 -26.19 3.19 -3.30
N ASP A 302 -26.17 3.50 -4.60
CA ASP A 302 -27.20 3.08 -5.54
C ASP A 302 -27.07 1.59 -5.90
N VAL A 303 -28.06 0.80 -5.50
CA VAL A 303 -28.11 -0.64 -5.81
C VAL A 303 -28.50 -0.88 -7.27
N SER A 304 -29.10 0.10 -7.96
CA SER A 304 -29.55 -0.03 -9.35
C SER A 304 -28.41 -0.31 -10.33
N VAL A 305 -27.20 0.15 -10.02
CA VAL A 305 -26.00 -0.03 -10.86
C VAL A 305 -25.24 -1.33 -10.58
N VAL A 306 -25.61 -2.13 -9.57
CA VAL A 306 -24.96 -3.42 -9.25
C VAL A 306 -24.86 -4.36 -10.46
N PRO A 307 -25.87 -4.51 -11.34
CA PRO A 307 -25.75 -5.33 -12.55
C PRO A 307 -24.65 -4.88 -13.52
N ASN A 308 -24.27 -3.60 -13.49
CA ASN A 308 -23.24 -3.04 -14.37
C ASN A 308 -21.83 -3.44 -13.94
N ILE A 309 -21.62 -3.75 -12.66
CA ILE A 309 -20.34 -4.29 -12.14
C ILE A 309 -20.00 -5.64 -12.78
N LEU A 310 -21.01 -6.43 -13.15
CA LEU A 310 -20.84 -7.67 -13.91
C LEU A 310 -20.65 -7.35 -15.40
N THR A 311 -19.51 -6.75 -15.72
CA THR A 311 -19.11 -6.38 -17.07
C THR A 311 -18.82 -7.60 -17.95
N LYS A 312 -18.86 -7.43 -19.27
CA LYS A 312 -18.90 -8.55 -20.21
C LYS A 312 -17.61 -9.36 -20.15
N ASN A 313 -16.47 -8.70 -20.29
CA ASN A 313 -15.18 -9.37 -20.32
C ASN A 313 -14.81 -9.90 -18.93
N PHE A 314 -15.13 -9.18 -17.85
CA PHE A 314 -14.93 -9.67 -16.49
C PHE A 314 -15.58 -11.03 -16.23
N VAL A 315 -16.88 -11.17 -16.50
CA VAL A 315 -17.60 -12.44 -16.29
C VAL A 315 -17.03 -13.54 -17.21
N HIS A 316 -16.74 -13.21 -18.46
CA HIS A 316 -16.16 -14.15 -19.42
C HIS A 316 -14.79 -14.67 -18.96
N GLN A 317 -13.87 -13.77 -18.63
CA GLN A 317 -12.51 -14.11 -18.21
C GLN A 317 -12.49 -14.84 -16.87
N MET A 318 -13.33 -14.43 -15.91
CA MET A 318 -13.51 -15.15 -14.65
C MET A 318 -13.88 -16.61 -14.90
N LEU A 319 -14.93 -16.86 -15.70
CA LEU A 319 -15.36 -18.23 -16.02
C LEU A 319 -14.30 -19.03 -16.77
N ASN A 320 -13.62 -18.41 -17.74
CA ASN A 320 -12.55 -19.06 -18.47
C ASN A 320 -11.39 -19.44 -17.56
N HIS A 321 -10.98 -18.55 -16.66
CA HIS A 321 -9.92 -18.84 -15.69
C HIS A 321 -10.31 -19.99 -14.77
N PHE A 322 -11.53 -20.02 -14.24
CA PHE A 322 -12.00 -21.19 -13.46
C PHE A 322 -11.94 -22.50 -14.23
N LYS A 323 -12.29 -22.51 -15.53
CA LYS A 323 -12.23 -23.73 -16.35
C LYS A 323 -10.81 -24.25 -16.57
N THR A 324 -9.78 -23.40 -16.47
CA THR A 324 -8.39 -23.84 -16.59
C THR A 324 -7.85 -24.45 -15.30
N LEU A 325 -8.50 -24.23 -14.15
CA LEU A 325 -8.09 -24.78 -12.86
C LEU A 325 -8.40 -26.28 -12.77
N LYS A 326 -7.36 -27.12 -12.74
CA LYS A 326 -7.43 -28.58 -12.65
C LYS A 326 -7.12 -29.09 -11.24
N GLY A 327 -7.82 -28.58 -10.22
CA GLY A 327 -7.67 -29.06 -8.84
C GLY A 327 -8.14 -28.08 -7.76
N LYS A 328 -8.34 -28.59 -6.53
CA LYS A 328 -8.83 -27.80 -5.40
C LYS A 328 -7.80 -26.75 -4.92
N ASP A 329 -6.52 -27.05 -4.99
CA ASP A 329 -5.45 -26.18 -4.48
C ASP A 329 -4.80 -25.28 -5.54
N GLN A 330 -5.29 -25.33 -6.79
CA GLN A 330 -4.81 -24.41 -7.81
C GLN A 330 -5.36 -23.00 -7.60
N ASP A 331 -4.46 -22.03 -7.65
CA ASP A 331 -4.73 -20.59 -7.64
C ASP A 331 -5.66 -20.14 -6.50
N VAL A 332 -5.24 -20.46 -5.27
CA VAL A 332 -6.00 -20.14 -4.05
C VAL A 332 -6.27 -18.64 -3.92
N GLU A 333 -5.30 -17.80 -4.25
CA GLU A 333 -5.42 -16.34 -4.22
C GLU A 333 -6.57 -15.84 -5.13
N PHE A 334 -6.64 -16.36 -6.36
CA PHE A 334 -7.72 -16.02 -7.28
C PHE A 334 -9.09 -16.45 -6.75
N LYS A 335 -9.19 -17.70 -6.26
CA LYS A 335 -10.45 -18.22 -5.71
C LYS A 335 -10.92 -17.38 -4.51
N GLN A 336 -10.01 -17.02 -3.61
CA GLN A 336 -10.31 -16.16 -2.46
C GLN A 336 -10.78 -14.78 -2.90
N SER A 337 -10.11 -14.18 -3.89
CA SER A 337 -10.47 -12.86 -4.41
C SER A 337 -11.88 -12.86 -5.04
N ILE A 338 -12.19 -13.84 -5.89
CA ILE A 338 -13.52 -13.97 -6.49
C ILE A 338 -14.59 -14.31 -5.44
N ASN A 339 -14.30 -15.17 -4.46
CA ASN A 339 -15.26 -15.48 -3.40
C ASN A 339 -15.60 -14.23 -2.60
N LYS A 340 -14.61 -13.40 -2.26
CA LYS A 340 -14.85 -12.11 -1.61
C LYS A 340 -15.72 -11.19 -2.48
N PHE A 341 -15.49 -11.15 -3.79
CA PHE A 341 -16.36 -10.44 -4.73
C PHE A 341 -17.81 -10.96 -4.67
N PHE A 342 -18.02 -12.28 -4.69
CA PHE A 342 -19.36 -12.86 -4.57
C PHE A 342 -20.02 -12.58 -3.22
N GLU A 343 -19.27 -12.61 -2.12
CA GLU A 343 -19.78 -12.24 -0.80
C GLU A 343 -20.28 -10.79 -0.78
N GLN A 344 -19.50 -9.84 -1.32
CA GLN A 344 -19.93 -8.44 -1.42
C GLN A 344 -21.14 -8.27 -2.35
N LEU A 345 -21.20 -9.00 -3.47
CA LEU A 345 -22.35 -8.98 -4.37
C LEU A 345 -23.62 -9.46 -3.65
N LEU A 346 -23.53 -10.52 -2.85
CA LEU A 346 -24.65 -11.06 -2.09
C LEU A 346 -25.08 -10.10 -0.98
N GLU A 347 -24.14 -9.57 -0.20
CA GLU A 347 -24.47 -8.60 0.86
C GLU A 347 -25.13 -7.35 0.28
N LYS A 348 -24.71 -6.90 -0.92
CA LYS A 348 -25.34 -5.73 -1.56
C LYS A 348 -26.77 -5.99 -2.05
N LEU A 349 -27.12 -7.24 -2.35
CA LEU A 349 -28.46 -7.66 -2.82
C LEU A 349 -29.36 -8.22 -1.73
N LYS A 350 -28.83 -8.41 -0.52
CA LYS A 350 -29.50 -9.02 0.63
C LYS A 350 -30.68 -8.20 1.18
N PRO A 351 -30.62 -6.85 1.28
CA PRO A 351 -31.72 -6.09 1.86
C PRO A 351 -33.06 -6.34 1.15
N GLU A 352 -34.14 -6.39 1.91
CA GLU A 352 -35.47 -6.78 1.42
C GLU A 352 -36.08 -5.75 0.46
N ASP A 353 -35.67 -4.49 0.59
CA ASP A 353 -36.07 -3.36 -0.25
C ASP A 353 -35.39 -3.37 -1.63
N VAL A 354 -34.37 -4.21 -1.85
CA VAL A 354 -33.74 -4.37 -3.16
C VAL A 354 -34.72 -4.95 -4.16
N ASN A 355 -35.04 -4.15 -5.19
CA ASN A 355 -35.99 -4.49 -6.23
C ASN A 355 -35.63 -5.82 -6.92
N SER A 356 -36.61 -6.72 -7.01
CA SER A 356 -36.45 -8.00 -7.72
C SER A 356 -35.99 -7.84 -9.17
N LYS A 357 -36.32 -6.74 -9.86
CA LYS A 357 -35.78 -6.44 -11.21
C LYS A 357 -34.25 -6.37 -11.23
N ILE A 358 -33.63 -5.79 -10.20
CA ILE A 358 -32.18 -5.68 -10.08
C ILE A 358 -31.58 -7.07 -9.87
N LYS A 359 -32.13 -7.86 -8.94
CA LYS A 359 -31.70 -9.25 -8.69
C LYS A 359 -31.80 -10.11 -9.96
N ILE A 360 -32.88 -9.97 -10.72
CA ILE A 360 -33.05 -10.64 -12.02
C ILE A 360 -32.02 -10.18 -13.05
N ALA A 361 -31.68 -8.88 -13.10
CA ALA A 361 -30.64 -8.38 -14.00
C ALA A 361 -29.26 -8.97 -13.66
N VAL A 362 -28.92 -9.09 -12.37
CA VAL A 362 -27.71 -9.78 -11.91
C VAL A 362 -27.73 -11.25 -12.31
N LEU A 363 -28.83 -11.98 -12.05
CA LEU A 363 -28.97 -13.38 -12.47
C LEU A 363 -28.80 -13.55 -13.99
N LYS A 364 -29.34 -12.62 -14.79
CA LYS A 364 -29.16 -12.64 -16.25
C LYS A 364 -27.68 -12.57 -16.65
N LYS A 365 -26.90 -11.69 -16.01
CA LYS A 365 -25.46 -11.54 -16.27
C LYS A 365 -24.65 -12.79 -15.90
N LEU A 366 -25.06 -13.51 -14.86
CA LEU A 366 -24.38 -14.74 -14.41
C LEU A 366 -24.74 -15.97 -15.24
N LEU A 367 -26.01 -16.07 -15.68
CA LEU A 367 -26.56 -17.26 -16.32
C LEU A 367 -26.49 -17.25 -17.85
N PHE A 368 -26.53 -16.06 -18.46
CA PHE A 368 -26.55 -15.89 -19.91
C PHE A 368 -25.31 -15.14 -20.37
N SER A 369 -24.94 -15.32 -21.65
CA SER A 369 -23.72 -14.77 -22.25
C SER A 369 -23.43 -13.34 -21.77
N PRO A 370 -22.24 -13.07 -21.20
CA PRO A 370 -21.04 -13.93 -21.13
C PRO A 370 -21.06 -15.06 -20.08
N GLY A 371 -22.07 -15.08 -19.21
CA GLY A 371 -22.30 -16.10 -18.19
C GLY A 371 -22.72 -17.47 -18.75
N THR A 372 -23.15 -18.37 -17.87
CA THR A 372 -23.56 -19.73 -18.27
C THR A 372 -24.49 -20.38 -17.25
N PHE A 373 -25.43 -21.22 -17.70
CA PHE A 373 -26.33 -21.96 -16.81
C PHE A 373 -25.62 -22.86 -15.80
N ILE A 374 -24.39 -23.31 -16.11
CA ILE A 374 -23.55 -24.10 -15.20
C ILE A 374 -22.56 -23.23 -14.40
N PHE A 375 -22.87 -21.94 -14.19
CA PHE A 375 -21.99 -20.95 -13.54
C PHE A 375 -21.43 -21.46 -12.21
N GLU A 376 -22.29 -21.96 -11.33
CA GLU A 376 -21.90 -22.44 -10.00
C GLU A 376 -21.10 -23.74 -10.04
N LYS A 377 -21.33 -24.58 -11.06
CA LYS A 377 -20.51 -25.78 -11.28
C LYS A 377 -19.07 -25.41 -11.64
N ILE A 378 -18.88 -24.35 -12.44
CA ILE A 378 -17.56 -23.86 -12.86
C ILE A 378 -16.86 -23.11 -11.71
N THR A 379 -17.58 -22.21 -11.04
CA THR A 379 -17.03 -21.34 -10.00
C THR A 379 -16.93 -22.01 -8.63
N HIS A 380 -17.58 -23.16 -8.45
CA HIS A 380 -17.75 -23.82 -7.15
C HIS A 380 -18.35 -22.91 -6.08
N SER A 381 -19.26 -22.02 -6.48
CA SER A 381 -19.94 -21.05 -5.61
C SER A 381 -21.43 -21.39 -5.46
N LYS A 382 -22.14 -20.64 -4.60
CA LYS A 382 -23.60 -20.69 -4.44
C LYS A 382 -24.28 -19.34 -4.70
N VAL A 383 -23.64 -18.48 -5.49
CA VAL A 383 -24.08 -17.09 -5.69
C VAL A 383 -25.43 -17.00 -6.42
N VAL A 384 -25.66 -17.83 -7.43
CA VAL A 384 -26.93 -17.86 -8.18
C VAL A 384 -28.06 -18.38 -7.29
N GLN A 385 -27.83 -19.47 -6.55
CA GLN A 385 -28.79 -20.03 -5.60
C GLN A 385 -29.18 -19.03 -4.53
N ASN A 386 -28.19 -18.37 -3.91
CA ASN A 386 -28.43 -17.39 -2.86
C ASN A 386 -29.24 -16.17 -3.37
N ILE A 387 -28.93 -15.65 -4.56
CA ILE A 387 -29.72 -14.56 -5.15
C ILE A 387 -31.15 -15.03 -5.44
N THR A 388 -31.31 -16.23 -6.01
CA THR A 388 -32.61 -16.83 -6.35
C THR A 388 -33.49 -16.99 -5.10
N TRP A 389 -32.93 -17.49 -4.00
CA TRP A 389 -33.65 -17.64 -2.73
C TRP A 389 -34.08 -16.32 -2.11
N SER A 390 -33.40 -15.21 -2.45
CA SER A 390 -33.75 -13.87 -1.96
C SER A 390 -34.82 -13.15 -2.80
N LEU A 391 -35.38 -13.80 -3.84
CA LEU A 391 -36.44 -13.24 -4.67
C LEU A 391 -37.80 -13.33 -3.97
N ASN A 392 -38.62 -12.29 -4.12
CA ASN A 392 -40.02 -12.33 -3.72
C ASN A 392 -40.90 -13.03 -4.78
N VAL A 393 -42.21 -13.17 -4.51
CA VAL A 393 -43.16 -13.87 -5.41
C VAL A 393 -43.16 -13.30 -6.84
N ASP A 394 -43.09 -11.98 -6.99
CA ASP A 394 -43.02 -11.33 -8.31
C ASP A 394 -41.67 -11.59 -9.00
N GLY A 395 -40.57 -11.55 -8.24
CA GLY A 395 -39.24 -11.92 -8.71
C GLY A 395 -39.19 -13.36 -9.24
N VAL A 396 -39.79 -14.32 -8.53
CA VAL A 396 -39.87 -15.72 -8.98
C VAL A 396 -40.65 -15.84 -10.30
N LYS A 397 -41.80 -15.15 -10.42
CA LYS A 397 -42.57 -15.13 -11.68
C LYS A 397 -41.75 -14.57 -12.84
N LYS A 398 -40.99 -13.50 -12.62
CA LYS A 398 -40.09 -12.90 -13.61
C LYS A 398 -38.94 -13.84 -13.97
N LEU A 399 -38.37 -14.55 -13.00
CA LEU A 399 -37.30 -15.51 -13.25
C LEU A 399 -37.78 -16.66 -14.15
N VAL A 400 -38.99 -17.18 -13.92
CA VAL A 400 -39.57 -18.21 -14.80
C VAL A 400 -39.67 -17.73 -16.25
N ALA A 401 -40.05 -16.46 -16.46
CA ALA A 401 -40.10 -15.87 -17.80
C ALA A 401 -38.71 -15.67 -18.45
N VAL A 402 -37.62 -15.68 -17.67
CA VAL A 402 -36.25 -15.60 -18.19
C VAL A 402 -35.72 -16.97 -18.64
N TYR A 403 -36.25 -18.06 -18.08
CA TYR A 403 -35.89 -19.44 -18.46
C TYR A 403 -36.76 -20.04 -19.57
N ARG A 404 -37.85 -19.37 -19.94
CA ARG A 404 -38.64 -19.67 -21.13
C ARG A 404 -38.02 -18.97 -22.33
#